data_AF-A0A6H0EZ12-F1
#
_entry.id   AF-A0A6H0EZ12-F1
#
_cell.length_a   1.000
_cell.length_b   1.000
_cell.length_c   1.000
_cell.angle_alpha   90.00
_cell.angle_beta   90.00
_cell.angle_gamma   90.00
#
_symmetry.space_group_name_H-M   'P 1'
#
loop_
_entity.id
_entity.type
_entity.pdbx_description
1 polymer ?
#
loop_
_entity_poly.entity_id
_entity_poly.type
_entity_poly.pdbx_seq_one_letter_code
_entity_poly.pdbx_strand_id
1 'polypeptide(L)'
;VGTTSVVACNKTESNNLSIVKTIAAPATVATANPKQVTNAEIKTALEANVLKAVQGVVKTATAADFQFDVYQDNEGTSLTTINLQGGNVEVYVQITPAKDKTVVIGKTGYIKVTLPKIKVDISSVVINQQIVEIKAADPKQVTKDELNAVNTYASLASAVLEAIKNKAPNAGASDFEITNNCDAGNYSEQNDVKVTVKAKDESPNISGEFKVNAKVKAIL
;
A
#
# COMPACT_ATOMS: atom_id res chain seq x y z
N VAL A 1 -61.56 0.08 36.30
CA VAL A 1 -61.34 0.46 34.88
C VAL A 1 -59.84 0.72 34.73
N GLY A 2 -59.10 -0.25 34.18
CA GLY A 2 -57.65 -0.18 34.03
C GLY A 2 -57.30 0.15 32.58
N THR A 3 -56.68 1.30 32.36
CA THR A 3 -56.05 1.63 31.08
C THR A 3 -54.55 1.68 31.29
N THR A 4 -53.88 0.56 31.03
CA THR A 4 -52.43 0.56 30.83
C THR A 4 -52.18 1.27 29.51
N SER A 5 -51.72 2.53 29.58
CA SER A 5 -51.08 3.20 28.45
C SER A 5 -49.86 2.38 28.07
N VAL A 6 -49.97 1.61 26.99
CA VAL A 6 -48.81 1.10 26.27
C VAL A 6 -48.11 2.30 25.64
N VAL A 7 -47.02 2.72 26.27
CA VAL A 7 -46.01 3.54 25.60
C VAL A 7 -45.44 2.66 24.49
N ALA A 8 -45.95 2.80 23.27
CA ALA A 8 -45.27 2.34 22.08
C ALA A 8 -43.97 3.16 21.96
N CYS A 9 -42.89 2.68 22.58
CA CYS A 9 -41.56 3.20 22.28
C CYS A 9 -41.36 3.09 20.77
N ASN A 10 -41.11 4.23 20.14
CA ASN A 10 -40.83 4.43 18.73
C ASN A 10 -39.46 3.79 18.34
N LYS A 11 -39.34 2.48 18.52
CA LYS A 11 -38.11 1.66 18.37
C LYS A 11 -37.69 1.43 16.91
N THR A 12 -38.31 2.12 15.95
CA THR A 12 -38.06 1.90 14.53
C THR A 12 -36.88 2.72 14.01
N GLU A 13 -36.54 3.86 14.63
CA GLU A 13 -35.40 4.68 14.16
C GLU A 13 -34.03 4.16 14.65
N SER A 14 -33.96 3.50 15.81
CA SER A 14 -32.67 3.13 16.43
C SER A 14 -31.87 2.08 15.65
N ASN A 15 -32.55 1.29 14.81
CA ASN A 15 -31.92 0.23 14.01
C ASN A 15 -31.79 0.61 12.53
N ASN A 16 -32.04 1.88 12.18
CA ASN A 16 -32.03 2.35 10.81
C ASN A 16 -30.60 2.69 10.36
N LEU A 17 -30.11 2.03 9.33
CA LEU A 17 -28.78 2.24 8.76
C LEU A 17 -28.57 3.66 8.19
N SER A 18 -29.63 4.42 7.91
CA SER A 18 -29.52 5.78 7.37
C SER A 18 -28.74 6.75 8.28
N ILE A 19 -28.59 6.41 9.57
CA ILE A 19 -27.83 7.19 10.54
C ILE A 19 -26.32 6.95 10.45
N VAL A 20 -25.85 5.88 9.80
CA VAL A 20 -24.41 5.66 9.58
C VAL A 20 -23.92 6.69 8.58
N LYS A 21 -23.02 7.58 9.02
CA LYS A 21 -22.44 8.65 8.19
C LYS A 21 -20.96 8.43 7.85
N THR A 22 -20.27 7.58 8.59
CA THR A 22 -18.83 7.36 8.46
C THR A 22 -18.49 5.88 8.61
N ILE A 23 -17.46 5.45 7.88
CA ILE A 23 -16.83 4.14 8.01
C ILE A 23 -15.32 4.40 8.08
N ALA A 24 -14.63 3.72 8.98
CA ALA A 24 -13.18 3.83 9.06
C ALA A 24 -12.52 3.27 7.79
N ALA A 25 -11.49 3.94 7.28
CA ALA A 25 -10.66 3.40 6.22
C ALA A 25 -9.95 2.12 6.70
N PRO A 26 -9.73 1.14 5.80
CA PRO A 26 -8.92 -0.02 6.14
C PRO A 26 -7.45 0.41 6.28
N ALA A 27 -6.67 -0.31 7.09
CA ALA A 27 -5.25 -0.02 7.23
C ALA A 27 -4.48 -0.35 5.94
N THR A 28 -4.86 -1.43 5.25
CA THR A 28 -4.30 -1.86 3.96
C THR A 28 -5.40 -2.52 3.13
N VAL A 29 -5.16 -2.65 1.83
CA VAL A 29 -5.97 -3.50 0.94
C VAL A 29 -5.04 -4.57 0.38
N ALA A 30 -5.30 -5.83 0.72
CA ALA A 30 -4.51 -6.95 0.22
C ALA A 30 -4.80 -7.14 -1.28
N THR A 31 -3.77 -7.10 -2.11
CA THR A 31 -3.89 -7.27 -3.56
C THR A 31 -2.58 -7.74 -4.18
N ALA A 32 -2.68 -8.54 -5.23
CA ALA A 32 -1.52 -8.91 -6.06
C ALA A 32 -1.17 -7.84 -7.11
N ASN A 33 -2.12 -6.96 -7.45
CA ASN A 33 -1.94 -5.93 -8.47
C ASN A 33 -2.45 -4.56 -7.98
N PRO A 34 -1.59 -3.76 -7.32
CA PRO A 34 -1.96 -2.43 -6.82
C PRO A 34 -2.47 -1.43 -7.87
N LYS A 35 -2.27 -1.70 -9.17
CA LYS A 35 -2.79 -0.85 -10.27
C LYS A 35 -4.23 -1.19 -10.66
N GLN A 36 -4.72 -2.38 -10.31
CA GLN A 36 -6.02 -2.90 -10.71
C GLN A 36 -6.69 -3.62 -9.53
N VAL A 37 -6.79 -2.91 -8.40
CA VAL A 37 -7.43 -3.44 -7.19
C VAL A 37 -8.92 -3.56 -7.46
N THR A 38 -9.44 -4.77 -7.33
CA THR A 38 -10.81 -5.14 -7.64
C THR A 38 -11.78 -4.74 -6.53
N ASN A 39 -13.06 -4.61 -6.89
CA ASN A 39 -14.13 -4.39 -5.92
C ASN A 39 -14.13 -5.45 -4.80
N ALA A 40 -13.92 -6.72 -5.14
CA ALA A 40 -13.88 -7.82 -4.17
C ALA A 40 -12.76 -7.64 -3.13
N GLU A 41 -11.54 -7.30 -3.56
CA GLU A 41 -10.41 -7.04 -2.65
C GLU A 41 -10.71 -5.87 -1.70
N ILE A 42 -11.36 -4.81 -2.21
CA ILE A 42 -11.76 -3.65 -1.41
C ILE A 42 -12.83 -4.04 -0.39
N LYS A 43 -13.83 -4.85 -0.79
CA LYS A 43 -14.88 -5.35 0.11
C LYS A 43 -14.27 -6.13 1.26
N THR A 44 -13.41 -7.10 0.96
CA THR A 44 -12.72 -7.89 1.99
C THR A 44 -11.94 -6.99 2.96
N ALA A 45 -11.25 -5.96 2.47
CA ALA A 45 -10.53 -5.02 3.33
C ALA A 45 -11.46 -4.19 4.25
N LEU A 46 -12.70 -3.92 3.80
CA LEU A 46 -13.67 -3.09 4.53
C LEU A 46 -14.59 -3.87 5.48
N GLU A 47 -14.72 -5.19 5.34
CA GLU A 47 -15.68 -6.03 6.07
C GLU A 47 -15.73 -5.73 7.57
N ALA A 48 -14.58 -5.75 8.25
CA ALA A 48 -14.50 -5.51 9.69
C ALA A 48 -14.91 -4.07 10.08
N ASN A 49 -14.55 -3.08 9.26
CA ASN A 49 -14.86 -1.68 9.49
C ASN A 49 -16.35 -1.39 9.26
N VAL A 50 -16.95 -2.01 8.25
CA VAL A 50 -18.39 -1.92 7.97
C VAL A 50 -19.18 -2.57 9.10
N LEU A 51 -18.79 -3.78 9.55
CA LEU A 51 -19.43 -4.43 10.70
C LEU A 51 -19.38 -3.54 11.94
N LYS A 52 -18.23 -2.94 12.24
CA LYS A 52 -18.07 -2.03 13.37
C LYS A 52 -18.98 -0.80 13.25
N ALA A 53 -19.13 -0.23 12.05
CA ALA A 53 -20.03 0.89 11.80
C ALA A 53 -21.51 0.49 12.04
N VAL A 54 -21.93 -0.69 11.56
CA VAL A 54 -23.27 -1.23 11.80
C VAL A 54 -23.50 -1.51 13.28
N GLN A 55 -22.51 -2.06 13.99
CA GLN A 55 -22.57 -2.30 15.44
C GLN A 55 -22.63 -1.01 16.26
N GLY A 56 -22.20 0.11 15.69
CA GLY A 56 -22.43 1.45 16.26
C GLY A 56 -23.92 1.84 16.31
N VAL A 57 -24.73 1.26 15.42
CA VAL A 57 -26.20 1.43 15.40
C VAL A 57 -26.87 0.33 16.21
N VAL A 58 -26.61 -0.93 15.87
CA VAL A 58 -27.19 -2.11 16.51
C VAL A 58 -26.07 -3.00 17.04
N LYS A 59 -25.76 -2.92 18.33
CA LYS A 59 -24.63 -3.62 18.97
C LYS A 59 -24.61 -5.14 18.74
N THR A 60 -25.78 -5.76 18.57
CA THR A 60 -25.91 -7.21 18.37
C THR A 60 -25.83 -7.65 16.91
N ALA A 61 -25.70 -6.70 15.97
CA ALA A 61 -25.62 -7.03 14.56
C ALA A 61 -24.36 -7.84 14.24
N THR A 62 -24.54 -8.78 13.32
CA THR A 62 -23.52 -9.63 12.75
C THR A 62 -23.39 -9.38 11.25
N ALA A 63 -22.33 -9.88 10.63
CA ALA A 63 -22.14 -9.76 9.18
C ALA A 63 -23.26 -10.42 8.35
N ALA A 64 -24.06 -11.30 8.94
CA ALA A 64 -25.19 -11.93 8.25
C ALA A 64 -26.46 -11.06 8.22
N ASP A 65 -26.50 -9.95 8.97
CA ASP A 65 -27.68 -9.09 9.11
C ASP A 65 -27.75 -8.00 8.06
N PHE A 66 -26.65 -7.75 7.35
CA PHE A 66 -26.54 -6.74 6.32
C PHE A 66 -25.67 -7.24 5.16
N GLN A 67 -25.72 -6.51 4.07
CA GLN A 67 -24.81 -6.63 2.95
C GLN A 67 -24.32 -5.22 2.59
N PHE A 68 -23.16 -5.12 1.96
CA PHE A 68 -22.69 -3.83 1.46
C PHE A 68 -22.05 -3.99 0.09
N ASP A 69 -21.98 -2.88 -0.61
CA ASP A 69 -21.25 -2.79 -1.87
C ASP A 69 -20.45 -1.50 -1.96
N VAL A 70 -19.48 -1.50 -2.88
CA VAL A 70 -18.54 -0.40 -3.08
C VAL A 70 -18.73 0.18 -4.48
N TYR A 71 -18.81 1.49 -4.55
CA TYR A 71 -19.15 2.29 -5.73
C TYR A 71 -18.06 3.31 -6.01
N GLN A 72 -17.99 3.74 -7.26
CA GLN A 72 -17.02 4.71 -7.73
C GLN A 72 -17.34 6.14 -7.26
N ASP A 73 -18.62 6.45 -7.10
CA ASP A 73 -19.12 7.77 -6.74
C ASP A 73 -20.28 7.70 -5.74
N ASN A 74 -20.78 8.88 -5.36
CA ASN A 74 -21.95 9.06 -4.50
C ASN A 74 -23.29 8.91 -5.22
N GLU A 75 -23.31 8.43 -6.46
CA GLU A 75 -24.52 8.22 -7.26
C GLU A 75 -24.83 6.73 -7.45
N GLY A 76 -23.85 5.87 -7.18
CA GLY A 76 -24.00 4.41 -7.28
C GLY A 76 -23.41 3.83 -8.56
N THR A 77 -22.48 4.53 -9.21
CA THR A 77 -21.75 3.99 -10.35
C THR A 77 -20.92 2.79 -9.91
N SER A 78 -21.06 1.68 -10.64
CA SER A 78 -20.35 0.44 -10.33
C SER A 78 -18.83 0.64 -10.42
N LEU A 79 -18.13 0.18 -9.39
CA LEU A 79 -16.67 0.19 -9.34
C LEU A 79 -16.14 -1.16 -9.82
N THR A 80 -15.31 -1.15 -10.88
CA THR A 80 -14.64 -2.35 -11.40
C THR A 80 -13.27 -2.53 -10.75
N THR A 81 -12.35 -1.61 -11.04
CA THR A 81 -10.98 -1.60 -10.50
C THR A 81 -10.49 -0.20 -10.20
N ILE A 82 -9.56 -0.07 -9.25
CA ILE A 82 -8.87 1.18 -8.92
C ILE A 82 -7.35 1.00 -8.88
N ASN A 83 -6.63 2.11 -8.97
CA ASN A 83 -5.18 2.16 -8.84
C ASN A 83 -4.78 2.75 -7.48
N LEU A 84 -4.43 1.90 -6.51
CA LEU A 84 -3.93 2.30 -5.19
C LEU A 84 -2.42 2.56 -5.15
N GLN A 85 -1.70 2.33 -6.25
CA GLN A 85 -0.29 2.72 -6.38
C GLN A 85 -0.14 4.23 -6.67
N GLY A 86 -1.13 4.82 -7.36
CA GLY A 86 -1.14 6.24 -7.73
C GLY A 86 -1.30 7.20 -6.55
N GLY A 87 -1.93 6.74 -5.46
CA GLY A 87 -2.24 7.55 -4.30
C GLY A 87 -3.40 6.96 -3.51
N ASN A 88 -3.90 7.73 -2.55
CA ASN A 88 -5.15 7.40 -1.87
C ASN A 88 -6.32 7.56 -2.86
N VAL A 89 -7.30 6.67 -2.78
CA VAL A 89 -8.47 6.69 -3.67
C VAL A 89 -9.73 6.75 -2.85
N GLU A 90 -10.66 7.62 -3.23
CA GLU A 90 -11.98 7.69 -2.63
C GLU A 90 -12.90 6.65 -3.28
N VAL A 91 -13.61 5.90 -2.45
CA VAL A 91 -14.68 4.98 -2.86
C VAL A 91 -15.91 5.25 -2.00
N TYR A 92 -17.05 4.71 -2.41
CA TYR A 92 -18.32 4.97 -1.73
C TYR A 92 -19.00 3.67 -1.34
N VAL A 93 -19.33 3.53 -0.06
CA VAL A 93 -19.93 2.31 0.48
C VAL A 93 -21.42 2.53 0.72
N GLN A 94 -22.25 1.60 0.25
CA GLN A 94 -23.66 1.53 0.65
C GLN A 94 -23.92 0.24 1.40
N ILE A 95 -24.53 0.35 2.58
CA ILE A 95 -24.95 -0.78 3.42
C ILE A 95 -26.47 -0.92 3.32
N THR A 96 -26.92 -2.15 3.09
CA THR A 96 -28.33 -2.52 3.03
C THR A 96 -28.59 -3.74 3.94
N PRO A 97 -29.80 -3.92 4.48
CA PRO A 97 -30.15 -5.09 5.25
C PRO A 97 -30.04 -6.33 4.38
N ALA A 98 -29.57 -7.42 4.97
CA ALA A 98 -29.57 -8.69 4.28
C ALA A 98 -31.02 -9.16 4.10
N LYS A 99 -31.26 -9.92 3.02
CA LYS A 99 -32.58 -10.44 2.71
C LYS A 99 -33.12 -11.26 3.89
N ASP A 100 -34.39 -11.04 4.22
CA ASP A 100 -35.12 -11.73 5.30
C ASP A 100 -34.55 -11.48 6.72
N LYS A 101 -33.71 -10.44 6.89
CA LYS A 101 -33.22 -9.99 8.20
C LYS A 101 -33.91 -8.72 8.65
N THR A 102 -34.21 -8.64 9.95
CA THR A 102 -34.90 -7.51 10.57
C THR A 102 -34.07 -6.81 11.65
N VAL A 103 -32.83 -7.28 11.88
CA VAL A 103 -31.95 -6.74 12.91
C VAL A 103 -31.60 -5.28 12.62
N VAL A 104 -31.39 -4.95 11.34
CA VAL A 104 -31.19 -3.60 10.83
C VAL A 104 -32.23 -3.29 9.74
N ILE A 105 -32.57 -2.02 9.58
CA ILE A 105 -33.54 -1.56 8.57
C ILE A 105 -33.02 -0.35 7.80
N GLY A 106 -33.74 0.06 6.75
CA GLY A 106 -33.36 1.20 5.91
C GLY A 106 -32.06 0.93 5.14
N LYS A 107 -31.44 1.95 4.57
CA LYS A 107 -30.14 1.83 3.90
C LYS A 107 -29.30 3.06 4.20
N THR A 108 -27.98 2.94 4.10
CA THR A 108 -27.12 4.12 4.18
C THR A 108 -27.26 4.96 2.91
N GLY A 109 -26.81 6.21 2.99
CA GLY A 109 -26.34 6.89 1.79
C GLY A 109 -25.04 6.25 1.26
N TYR A 110 -24.44 6.87 0.25
CA TYR A 110 -23.11 6.50 -0.21
C TYR A 110 -22.04 7.12 0.69
N ILE A 111 -21.47 6.31 1.57
CA ILE A 111 -20.50 6.76 2.57
C ILE A 111 -19.12 6.77 1.93
N LYS A 112 -18.52 7.96 1.84
CA LYS A 112 -17.17 8.13 1.32
C LYS A 112 -16.14 7.48 2.24
N VAL A 113 -15.27 6.63 1.68
CA VAL A 113 -14.13 6.00 2.34
C VAL A 113 -12.88 6.24 1.51
N THR A 114 -11.83 6.78 2.13
CA THR A 114 -10.54 7.00 1.46
C THR A 114 -9.65 5.79 1.70
N LEU A 115 -9.44 4.97 0.67
CA LEU A 115 -8.56 3.83 0.72
C LEU A 115 -7.09 4.28 0.72
N PRO A 116 -6.24 3.63 1.52
CA PRO A 116 -4.84 3.99 1.60
C PRO A 116 -4.09 3.57 0.33
N LYS A 117 -3.12 4.40 -0.04
CA LYS A 117 -2.11 4.04 -1.05
C LYS A 117 -1.35 2.76 -0.63
N ILE A 118 -1.02 1.93 -1.62
CA ILE A 118 -0.19 0.73 -1.44
C ILE A 118 1.24 1.00 -1.90
N LYS A 119 2.22 0.59 -1.10
CA LYS A 119 3.65 0.60 -1.47
C LYS A 119 3.91 -0.45 -2.55
N VAL A 120 4.74 -0.12 -3.53
CA VAL A 120 5.13 -1.05 -4.59
C VAL A 120 6.33 -1.87 -4.13
N ASP A 121 6.19 -3.20 -4.14
CA ASP A 121 7.32 -4.09 -3.85
C ASP A 121 8.34 -4.06 -5.00
N ILE A 122 9.58 -3.68 -4.70
CA ILE A 122 10.70 -3.60 -5.65
C ILE A 122 11.54 -4.89 -5.71
N SER A 123 11.19 -5.94 -4.96
CA SER A 123 12.03 -7.14 -4.83
C SER A 123 12.25 -7.92 -6.13
N SER A 124 11.40 -7.70 -7.14
CA SER A 124 11.53 -8.32 -8.47
C SER A 124 12.21 -7.41 -9.51
N VAL A 125 12.73 -6.24 -9.11
CA VAL A 125 13.44 -5.35 -10.03
C VAL A 125 14.74 -6.02 -10.48
N VAL A 126 15.02 -5.92 -11.77
CA VAL A 126 16.23 -6.46 -12.40
C VAL A 126 16.95 -5.32 -13.12
N ILE A 127 18.26 -5.23 -12.89
CA ILE A 127 19.14 -4.24 -13.52
C ILE A 127 20.28 -4.99 -14.18
N ASN A 128 20.61 -4.60 -15.41
CA ASN A 128 21.79 -5.11 -16.10
C ASN A 128 23.05 -4.80 -15.29
N GLN A 129 24.05 -5.67 -15.41
CA GLN A 129 25.33 -5.50 -14.73
C GLN A 129 25.88 -4.08 -14.94
N GLN A 130 26.30 -3.43 -13.86
CA GLN A 130 26.86 -2.09 -13.88
C GLN A 130 28.38 -2.17 -13.76
N ILE A 131 29.09 -1.28 -14.45
CA ILE A 131 30.53 -1.05 -14.24
C ILE A 131 30.67 0.20 -13.39
N VAL A 132 31.42 0.10 -12.30
CA VAL A 132 31.61 1.18 -11.33
C VAL A 132 33.10 1.45 -11.21
N GLU A 133 33.51 2.66 -11.56
CA GLU A 133 34.90 3.12 -11.39
C GLU A 133 34.99 4.09 -10.21
N ILE A 134 35.77 3.72 -9.20
CA ILE A 134 35.99 4.54 -7.99
C ILE A 134 37.42 5.08 -7.97
N LYS A 135 37.60 6.24 -7.34
CA LYS A 135 38.95 6.76 -7.04
C LYS A 135 39.48 6.13 -5.76
N ALA A 136 40.73 5.71 -5.77
CA ALA A 136 41.44 5.20 -4.61
C ALA A 136 42.90 5.64 -4.63
N ALA A 137 43.49 5.88 -3.45
CA ALA A 137 44.89 6.27 -3.33
C ALA A 137 45.86 5.17 -3.80
N ASP A 138 45.50 3.90 -3.58
CA ASP A 138 46.18 2.72 -4.12
C ASP A 138 45.15 1.69 -4.60
N PRO A 139 44.96 1.53 -5.93
CA PRO A 139 44.04 0.53 -6.48
C PRO A 139 44.32 -0.92 -6.04
N LYS A 140 45.52 -1.25 -5.56
CA LYS A 140 45.85 -2.58 -5.04
C LYS A 140 45.50 -2.76 -3.56
N GLN A 141 45.20 -1.68 -2.84
CA GLN A 141 44.92 -1.66 -1.40
C GLN A 141 43.79 -0.68 -1.08
N VAL A 142 42.65 -0.84 -1.75
CA VAL A 142 41.48 0.02 -1.56
C VAL A 142 40.86 -0.23 -0.19
N THR A 143 40.60 0.85 0.53
CA THR A 143 39.98 0.87 1.85
C THR A 143 38.46 0.72 1.77
N LYS A 144 37.84 0.35 2.90
CA LYS A 144 36.37 0.28 2.99
C LYS A 144 35.71 1.65 2.77
N ASP A 145 36.36 2.73 3.20
CA ASP A 145 35.84 4.10 3.02
C ASP A 145 35.83 4.53 1.56
N GLU A 146 36.87 4.21 0.79
CA GLU A 146 36.90 4.44 -0.66
C GLU A 146 35.80 3.61 -1.37
N LEU A 147 35.57 2.37 -0.93
CA LEU A 147 34.52 1.51 -1.48
C LEU A 147 33.09 2.00 -1.18
N ASN A 148 32.90 2.91 -0.21
CA ASN A 148 31.59 3.53 0.00
C ASN A 148 31.18 4.44 -1.18
N ALA A 149 32.13 4.88 -2.02
CA ALA A 149 31.84 5.62 -3.25
C ALA A 149 31.00 4.82 -4.26
N VAL A 150 31.00 3.48 -4.18
CA VAL A 150 30.11 2.63 -4.98
C VAL A 150 28.64 2.98 -4.72
N ASN A 151 28.27 3.26 -3.47
CA ASN A 151 26.88 3.51 -3.06
C ASN A 151 26.31 4.81 -3.64
N THR A 152 27.19 5.76 -3.99
CA THR A 152 26.84 7.08 -4.52
C THR A 152 27.26 7.25 -5.98
N TYR A 153 27.72 6.19 -6.64
CA TYR A 153 28.16 6.24 -8.02
C TYR A 153 27.01 6.64 -8.95
N ALA A 154 27.15 7.77 -9.64
CA ALA A 154 26.05 8.45 -10.31
C ALA A 154 25.32 7.58 -11.35
N SER A 155 26.05 6.82 -12.17
CA SER A 155 25.45 5.96 -13.20
C SER A 155 24.69 4.78 -12.58
N LEU A 156 25.23 4.17 -11.53
CA LEU A 156 24.56 3.10 -10.78
C LEU A 156 23.29 3.62 -10.11
N ALA A 157 23.38 4.76 -9.41
CA ALA A 157 22.23 5.38 -8.75
C ALA A 157 21.12 5.76 -9.77
N SER A 158 21.51 6.25 -10.95
CA SER A 158 20.57 6.58 -12.03
C SER A 158 19.88 5.33 -12.59
N ALA A 159 20.63 4.27 -12.88
CA ALA A 159 20.09 3.00 -13.35
C ALA A 159 19.13 2.36 -12.33
N VAL A 160 19.49 2.42 -11.04
CA VAL A 160 18.62 1.97 -9.93
C VAL A 160 17.32 2.76 -9.90
N LEU A 161 17.40 4.10 -9.92
CA LEU A 161 16.23 4.95 -9.89
C LEU A 161 15.30 4.71 -11.10
N GLU A 162 15.87 4.58 -12.30
CA GLU A 162 15.11 4.32 -13.53
C GLU A 162 14.38 2.97 -13.46
N ALA A 163 15.08 1.91 -13.07
CA ALA A 163 14.50 0.58 -12.94
C ALA A 163 13.39 0.53 -11.88
N ILE A 164 13.59 1.23 -10.74
CA ILE A 164 12.54 1.38 -9.73
C ILE A 164 11.35 2.15 -10.31
N LYS A 165 11.56 3.28 -11.00
CA LYS A 165 10.47 4.10 -11.58
C LYS A 165 9.65 3.36 -12.62
N ASN A 166 10.25 2.46 -13.40
CA ASN A 166 9.52 1.61 -14.33
C ASN A 166 8.46 0.73 -13.63
N LYS A 167 8.74 0.33 -12.38
CA LYS A 167 7.78 -0.42 -11.54
C LYS A 167 6.90 0.50 -10.67
N ALA A 168 7.50 1.53 -10.11
CA ALA A 168 6.95 2.48 -9.14
C ALA A 168 7.17 3.94 -9.60
N PRO A 169 6.34 4.50 -10.51
CA PRO A 169 6.58 5.80 -11.13
C PRO A 169 6.68 6.97 -10.14
N ASN A 170 6.05 6.83 -8.98
CA ASN A 170 6.03 7.84 -7.91
C ASN A 170 7.25 7.76 -6.99
N ALA A 171 8.15 6.79 -7.16
CA ALA A 171 9.34 6.63 -6.34
C ALA A 171 10.43 7.65 -6.70
N GLY A 172 11.13 8.14 -5.69
CA GLY A 172 12.28 9.03 -5.78
C GLY A 172 13.55 8.42 -5.17
N ALA A 173 14.70 9.08 -5.39
CA ALA A 173 15.98 8.65 -4.82
C ALA A 173 15.98 8.65 -3.27
N SER A 174 15.10 9.42 -2.64
CA SER A 174 14.94 9.44 -1.18
C SER A 174 14.31 8.17 -0.62
N ASP A 175 13.60 7.39 -1.44
CA ASP A 175 12.81 6.23 -1.02
C ASP A 175 13.63 4.95 -0.75
N PHE A 176 14.87 4.92 -1.20
CA PHE A 176 15.74 3.75 -1.05
C PHE A 176 17.14 4.15 -0.61
N GLU A 177 17.91 3.15 -0.23
CA GLU A 177 19.32 3.23 0.03
C GLU A 177 20.06 2.21 -0.83
N ILE A 178 21.29 2.57 -1.23
CA ILE A 178 22.21 1.70 -1.94
C ILE A 178 23.35 1.37 -0.97
N THR A 179 23.62 0.09 -0.79
CA THR A 179 24.74 -0.40 0.00
C THR A 179 25.52 -1.44 -0.78
N ASN A 180 26.78 -1.66 -0.40
CA ASN A 180 27.63 -2.68 -1.01
C ASN A 180 28.26 -3.57 0.05
N ASN A 181 28.54 -4.80 -0.34
CA ASN A 181 29.24 -5.78 0.49
C ASN A 181 30.75 -5.83 0.20
N CYS A 182 31.36 -4.78 -0.37
CA CYS A 182 32.78 -4.81 -0.74
C CYS A 182 33.67 -5.02 0.48
N ASP A 183 34.68 -5.87 0.36
CA ASP A 183 35.76 -5.97 1.33
C ASP A 183 36.97 -5.15 0.85
N ALA A 184 37.76 -4.61 1.77
CA ALA A 184 39.00 -3.91 1.44
C ALA A 184 39.98 -4.84 0.71
N GLY A 185 40.75 -4.31 -0.26
CA GLY A 185 41.69 -5.13 -1.02
C GLY A 185 42.03 -4.59 -2.40
N ASN A 186 42.42 -5.49 -3.30
CA ASN A 186 42.87 -5.14 -4.65
C ASN A 186 41.69 -5.01 -5.62
N TYR A 187 41.47 -3.79 -6.13
CA TYR A 187 40.50 -3.46 -7.18
C TYR A 187 41.18 -2.83 -8.40
N SER A 188 42.48 -3.09 -8.63
CA SER A 188 43.18 -2.63 -9.84
C SER A 188 42.60 -3.24 -11.13
N GLU A 189 41.87 -4.35 -11.00
CA GLU A 189 41.04 -4.98 -12.02
C GLU A 189 39.56 -5.00 -11.58
N GLN A 190 38.66 -5.38 -12.49
CA GLN A 190 37.23 -5.45 -12.20
C GLN A 190 36.89 -6.63 -11.29
N ASN A 191 36.34 -6.33 -10.11
CA ASN A 191 35.85 -7.31 -9.16
C ASN A 191 34.32 -7.37 -9.13
N ASP A 192 33.77 -8.57 -8.97
CA ASP A 192 32.33 -8.75 -8.75
C ASP A 192 31.94 -8.29 -7.34
N VAL A 193 30.95 -7.40 -7.29
CA VAL A 193 30.41 -6.83 -6.07
C VAL A 193 28.89 -6.95 -6.09
N LYS A 194 28.32 -7.33 -4.95
CA LYS A 194 26.87 -7.30 -4.76
C LYS A 194 26.47 -5.98 -4.13
N VAL A 195 25.72 -5.21 -4.89
CA VAL A 195 25.07 -3.99 -4.41
C VAL A 195 23.66 -4.37 -3.98
N THR A 196 23.28 -3.98 -2.77
CA THR A 196 21.93 -4.13 -2.25
C THR A 196 21.20 -2.80 -2.37
N VAL A 197 20.03 -2.82 -2.98
CA VAL A 197 19.10 -1.70 -3.01
C VAL A 197 17.92 -2.04 -2.13
N LYS A 198 17.71 -1.26 -1.08
CA LYS A 198 16.65 -1.49 -0.08
C LYS A 198 15.73 -0.28 0.00
N ALA A 199 14.42 -0.51 -0.03
CA ALA A 199 13.45 0.53 0.29
C ALA A 199 13.57 0.93 1.76
N LYS A 200 13.59 2.23 2.04
CA LYS A 200 13.59 2.73 3.42
C LYS A 200 12.26 2.41 4.10
N ASP A 201 12.29 2.16 5.40
CA ASP A 201 11.09 1.80 6.18
C ASP A 201 10.03 2.92 6.10
N GLU A 202 10.47 4.18 6.20
CA GLU A 202 9.66 5.39 6.02
C GLU A 202 9.29 5.73 4.57
N SER A 203 9.71 4.97 3.55
CA SER A 203 9.30 5.26 2.17
C SER A 203 7.78 5.19 2.02
N PRO A 204 7.12 6.24 1.50
CA PRO A 204 5.69 6.21 1.19
C PRO A 204 5.36 5.55 -0.15
N ASN A 205 6.37 5.11 -0.92
CA ASN A 205 6.20 4.69 -2.32
C ASN A 205 6.52 3.21 -2.55
N ILE A 206 7.54 2.69 -1.90
CA ILE A 206 8.12 1.37 -2.20
C ILE A 206 8.42 0.58 -0.94
N SER A 207 8.54 -0.74 -1.10
CA SER A 207 8.96 -1.68 -0.06
C SER A 207 9.84 -2.78 -0.66
N GLY A 208 10.53 -3.53 0.19
CA GLY A 208 11.36 -4.66 -0.24
C GLY A 208 12.79 -4.27 -0.63
N GLU A 209 13.51 -5.22 -1.19
CA GLU A 209 14.92 -5.08 -1.56
C GLU A 209 15.28 -5.96 -2.75
N PHE A 210 16.27 -5.54 -3.53
CA PHE A 210 16.83 -6.36 -4.61
C PHE A 210 18.35 -6.19 -4.68
N LYS A 211 19.00 -7.08 -5.44
CA LYS A 211 20.46 -7.11 -5.60
C LYS A 211 20.85 -6.76 -7.03
N VAL A 212 21.91 -5.97 -7.17
CA VAL A 212 22.54 -5.62 -8.43
C VAL A 212 23.95 -6.22 -8.45
N ASN A 213 24.29 -6.91 -9.54
CA ASN A 213 25.66 -7.33 -9.78
C ASN A 213 26.42 -6.16 -10.40
N ALA A 214 27.49 -5.70 -9.74
CA ALA A 214 28.36 -4.64 -10.23
C ALA A 214 29.79 -5.18 -10.42
N LYS A 215 30.49 -4.65 -11.41
CA LYS A 215 31.94 -4.81 -11.58
C LYS A 215 32.61 -3.53 -11.10
N VAL A 216 33.32 -3.59 -9.98
CA VAL A 216 34.01 -2.44 -9.38
C VAL A 216 35.48 -2.46 -9.76
N LYS A 217 36.00 -1.33 -10.22
CA LYS A 217 37.42 -1.08 -10.49
C LYS A 217 37.85 0.21 -9.83
N ALA A 218 39.03 0.22 -9.23
CA ALA A 218 39.66 1.40 -8.67
C ALA A 218 40.67 2.02 -9.65
N ILE A 219 40.67 3.35 -9.69
CA ILE A 219 41.60 4.18 -10.45
C ILE A 219 42.24 5.22 -9.53
N LEU A 220 43.41 5.71 -9.91
CA LEU A 220 44.09 6.82 -9.23
C LEU A 220 43.36 8.15 -9.45
#